data_AF-A0A1R0W6P8-F1
#
_entry.id   AF-A0A1R0W6P8-F1
#
_cell.length_a   1.000
_cell.length_b   1.000
_cell.length_c   1.000
_cell.angle_alpha   90.00
_cell.angle_beta   90.00
_cell.angle_gamma   90.00
#
_symmetry.space_group_name_H-M   'P 1'
#
loop_
_entity.id
_entity.type
_entity.pdbx_description
1 polymer ?
#
loop_
_entity_poly.entity_id
_entity_poly.type
_entity_poly.pdbx_seq_one_letter_code
_entity_poly.pdbx_strand_id
1 'polypeptide(L)'
;MPFLGVSNIDHSIQSLEKEFFAPVLASYANSMTEFENVEEEINFTIKGSSIDSAASKELKKIRNSIEVTEEKINDRLNKFLKSSANKEYIQEFFISKKGERFTIPIKASYKNQVPGTIIEVSSKGSTVFIEPTTVTKLGGELASLKAEEAMEEYQILASLSGMILEHIHSVFIS
;
A
#
# COMPACT_ATOMS: atom_id res chain seq x y z
N MET A 1 -17.13 23.19 51.25
CA MET A 1 -15.83 23.52 51.88
C MET A 1 -15.05 22.21 52.00
N PRO A 2 -13.79 22.16 51.55
CA PRO A 2 -13.31 21.24 50.52
C PRO A 2 -13.03 19.80 50.99
N PHE A 3 -13.31 18.83 50.12
CA PHE A 3 -12.84 17.44 50.17
C PHE A 3 -11.86 17.24 49.01
N LEU A 4 -10.56 17.25 49.29
CA LEU A 4 -9.49 16.94 48.35
C LEU A 4 -8.34 16.36 49.18
N GLY A 5 -8.03 15.06 49.04
CA GLY A 5 -6.76 14.55 49.59
C GLY A 5 -6.59 13.08 49.95
N VAL A 6 -7.54 12.16 49.70
CA VAL A 6 -7.37 10.74 50.13
C VAL A 6 -7.15 9.76 48.97
N SER A 7 -7.55 10.10 47.73
CA SER A 7 -7.47 9.15 46.60
C SER A 7 -6.08 9.01 45.94
N ASN A 8 -5.14 9.92 46.19
CA ASN A 8 -3.79 9.87 45.59
C ASN A 8 -2.75 9.14 46.48
N ILE A 9 -3.11 8.78 47.71
CA ILE A 9 -2.19 8.16 48.66
C ILE A 9 -2.17 6.63 48.48
N ASP A 10 -3.33 6.01 48.21
CA ASP A 10 -3.44 4.55 48.06
C ASP A 10 -2.63 4.01 46.86
N HIS A 11 -2.66 4.66 45.70
CA HIS A 11 -1.85 4.26 44.55
C HIS A 11 -0.33 4.38 44.80
N SER A 12 0.08 5.38 45.58
CA SER A 12 1.48 5.60 45.94
C SER A 12 1.97 4.58 46.97
N ILE A 13 1.12 4.16 47.91
CA ILE A 13 1.45 3.12 48.90
C ILE A 13 1.53 1.73 48.22
N GLN A 14 0.67 1.47 47.25
CA GLN A 14 0.64 0.18 46.54
C GLN A 14 1.84 -0.04 45.60
N SER A 15 2.46 1.04 45.07
CA SER A 15 3.72 0.95 44.33
C SER A 15 4.93 0.77 45.25
N LEU A 16 4.95 1.46 46.41
CA LEU A 16 5.96 1.34 47.46
C LEU A 16 6.02 -0.08 48.07
N GLU A 17 4.87 -0.75 48.26
CA GLU A 17 4.84 -2.13 48.75
C GLU A 17 5.42 -3.13 47.73
N LYS A 18 5.15 -2.93 46.43
CA LYS A 18 5.66 -3.83 45.37
C LYS A 18 7.18 -3.74 45.19
N GLU A 19 7.75 -2.53 45.31
CA GLU A 19 9.21 -2.33 45.31
C GLU A 19 9.88 -2.99 46.51
N PHE A 20 9.22 -3.03 47.67
CA PHE A 20 9.77 -3.61 48.89
C PHE A 20 9.77 -5.15 48.88
N PHE A 21 8.70 -5.78 48.39
CA PHE A 21 8.55 -7.25 48.40
C PHE A 21 9.22 -7.96 47.21
N ALA A 22 9.39 -7.28 46.08
CA ALA A 22 10.00 -7.86 44.89
C ALA A 22 10.85 -6.83 44.13
N PRO A 23 11.93 -6.30 44.74
CA PRO A 23 12.73 -5.21 44.17
C PRO A 23 13.32 -5.53 42.80
N VAL A 24 13.69 -6.79 42.57
CA VAL A 24 14.20 -7.26 41.27
C VAL A 24 13.08 -7.33 40.21
N LEU A 25 11.87 -7.73 40.62
CA LEU A 25 10.73 -7.80 39.69
C LEU A 25 10.19 -6.40 39.36
N ALA A 26 10.18 -5.51 40.36
CA ALA A 26 9.84 -4.10 40.21
C ALA A 26 10.88 -3.36 39.35
N SER A 27 12.17 -3.66 39.48
CA SER A 27 13.19 -3.09 38.59
C SER A 27 13.02 -3.54 37.15
N TYR A 28 12.69 -4.81 36.90
CA TYR A 28 12.37 -5.28 35.55
C TYR A 28 11.10 -4.62 35.00
N ALA A 29 10.03 -4.52 35.80
CA ALA A 29 8.80 -3.85 35.39
C ALA A 29 9.02 -2.34 35.10
N ASN A 30 9.84 -1.66 35.89
CA ASN A 30 10.20 -0.25 35.65
C ASN A 30 11.18 -0.07 34.49
N SER A 31 11.95 -1.10 34.12
CA SER A 31 12.80 -1.09 32.91
C SER A 31 12.02 -1.35 31.63
N MET A 32 10.81 -1.92 31.74
CA MET A 32 9.87 -2.06 30.63
C MET A 32 9.21 -0.69 30.38
N THR A 33 9.86 0.14 29.56
CA THR A 33 9.23 1.36 29.07
C THR A 33 8.12 0.97 28.10
N GLU A 34 6.89 1.42 28.35
CA GLU A 34 5.79 1.29 27.38
C GLU A 34 6.06 2.21 26.19
N PHE A 35 6.24 1.63 25.01
CA PHE A 35 6.47 2.36 23.76
C PHE A 35 5.13 2.71 23.08
N GLU A 36 4.14 3.22 23.83
CA GLU A 36 2.80 3.53 23.30
C GLU A 36 2.87 4.37 22.01
N ASN A 37 3.77 5.36 21.94
CA ASN A 37 3.96 6.20 20.75
C ASN A 37 4.43 5.42 19.50
N VAL A 38 5.24 4.37 19.68
CA VAL A 38 5.75 3.57 18.54
C VAL A 38 4.68 2.59 18.09
N GLU A 39 3.96 1.98 19.03
CA GLU A 39 2.85 1.07 18.71
C GLU A 39 1.71 1.80 18.00
N GLU A 40 1.34 3.01 18.46
CA GLU A 40 0.35 3.84 17.78
C GLU A 40 0.77 4.20 16.35
N GLU A 41 2.03 4.61 16.15
CA GLU A 41 2.55 4.97 14.82
C GLU A 41 2.60 3.77 13.87
N ILE A 42 3.00 2.58 14.36
CA ILE A 42 2.98 1.34 13.57
C ILE A 42 1.54 1.00 13.16
N ASN A 43 0.60 1.04 14.10
CA ASN A 43 -0.81 0.71 13.84
C ASN A 43 -1.50 1.72 12.91
N PHE A 44 -1.09 2.99 12.97
CA PHE A 44 -1.56 4.02 12.03
C PHE A 44 -1.01 3.80 10.63
N THR A 45 0.29 3.49 10.52
CA THR A 45 1.02 3.40 9.25
C THR A 45 0.78 2.09 8.52
N ILE A 46 0.71 0.97 9.23
CA ILE A 46 0.65 -0.38 8.66
C ILE A 46 -0.71 -1.00 8.96
N LYS A 47 -1.44 -1.38 7.91
CA LYS A 47 -2.69 -2.15 8.03
C LYS A 47 -2.55 -3.48 7.31
N GLY A 48 -2.42 -4.55 8.09
CA GLY A 48 -2.15 -5.88 7.56
C GLY A 48 -0.76 -5.93 6.92
N SER A 49 -0.69 -6.19 5.61
CA SER A 49 0.57 -6.25 4.84
C SER A 49 0.81 -5.03 3.95
N SER A 50 0.07 -3.93 4.16
CA SER A 50 0.14 -2.75 3.30
C SER A 50 0.22 -1.47 4.13
N ILE A 51 0.90 -0.47 3.58
CA ILE A 51 0.95 0.87 4.18
C ILE A 51 -0.38 1.57 3.92
N ASP A 52 -0.97 2.15 4.96
CA ASP A 52 -2.22 2.90 4.84
C ASP A 52 -1.99 4.15 3.98
N SER A 53 -2.94 4.48 3.11
CA SER A 53 -2.86 5.69 2.28
C SER A 53 -2.76 6.97 3.11
N ALA A 54 -3.25 6.96 4.36
CA ALA A 54 -3.18 8.07 5.30
C ALA A 54 -1.80 8.23 5.95
N ALA A 55 -0.89 7.26 5.80
CA ALA A 55 0.47 7.33 6.34
C ALA A 55 1.26 8.53 5.79
N SER A 56 0.95 8.98 4.57
CA SER A 56 1.52 10.19 3.99
C SER A 56 0.53 10.89 3.07
N LYS A 57 0.57 12.23 3.08
CA LYS A 57 -0.18 13.04 2.11
C LYS A 57 0.27 12.76 0.68
N GLU A 58 1.54 12.41 0.47
CA GLU A 58 2.08 12.14 -0.85
C GLU A 58 1.64 10.76 -1.35
N LEU A 59 1.74 9.73 -0.51
CA LEU A 59 1.23 8.39 -0.82
C LEU A 59 -0.26 8.43 -1.24
N LYS A 60 -1.08 9.18 -0.50
CA LYS A 60 -2.49 9.38 -0.84
C LYS A 60 -2.68 10.00 -2.24
N LYS A 61 -1.90 11.02 -2.58
CA LYS A 61 -1.99 11.67 -3.90
C LYS A 61 -1.56 10.72 -5.00
N ILE A 62 -0.46 10.00 -4.83
CA ILE A 62 0.04 9.03 -5.81
C ILE A 62 -1.01 7.95 -6.07
N ARG A 63 -1.60 7.37 -5.02
CA ARG A 63 -2.68 6.37 -5.12
C ARG A 63 -3.93 6.91 -5.84
N ASN A 64 -4.35 8.13 -5.54
CA ASN A 64 -5.45 8.77 -6.28
C ASN A 64 -5.10 8.95 -7.78
N SER A 65 -3.88 9.36 -8.09
CA SER A 65 -3.42 9.51 -9.49
C SER A 65 -3.38 8.16 -10.22
N ILE A 66 -3.02 7.08 -9.53
CA ILE A 66 -3.08 5.70 -10.05
C ILE A 66 -4.52 5.36 -10.42
N GLU A 67 -5.47 5.52 -9.48
CA GLU A 67 -6.88 5.21 -9.70
C GLU A 67 -7.46 5.98 -10.90
N VAL A 68 -7.21 7.29 -10.97
CA VAL A 68 -7.65 8.16 -12.07
C VAL A 68 -7.04 7.72 -13.41
N THR A 69 -5.78 7.28 -13.41
CA THR A 69 -5.11 6.82 -14.63
C THR A 69 -5.65 5.48 -15.10
N GLU A 70 -5.89 4.54 -14.18
CA GLU A 70 -6.54 3.26 -14.48
C GLU A 70 -7.97 3.46 -15.02
N GLU A 71 -8.75 4.39 -14.46
CA GLU A 71 -10.09 4.75 -14.97
C GLU A 71 -10.02 5.24 -16.42
N LYS A 72 -9.10 6.17 -16.72
CA LYS A 72 -8.88 6.66 -18.10
C LYS A 72 -8.49 5.55 -19.07
N ILE A 73 -7.66 4.59 -18.64
CA ILE A 73 -7.29 3.42 -19.46
C ILE A 73 -8.54 2.58 -19.73
N ASN A 74 -9.29 2.23 -18.69
CA ASN A 74 -10.52 1.44 -18.81
C ASN A 74 -11.53 2.10 -19.74
N ASP A 75 -11.74 3.41 -19.63
CA ASP A 75 -12.63 4.17 -20.51
C ASP A 75 -12.23 4.07 -21.98
N ARG A 76 -10.94 4.20 -22.28
CA ARG A 76 -10.42 4.10 -23.65
C ARG A 76 -10.57 2.69 -24.21
N LEU A 77 -10.30 1.66 -23.40
CA LEU A 77 -10.46 0.27 -23.82
C LEU A 77 -11.94 -0.12 -23.95
N ASN A 78 -12.81 0.38 -23.08
CA ASN A 78 -14.26 0.19 -23.21
C ASN A 78 -14.80 0.82 -24.50
N LYS A 79 -14.32 2.01 -24.88
CA LYS A 79 -14.63 2.61 -26.19
C LYS A 79 -14.12 1.74 -27.34
N PHE A 80 -12.92 1.18 -27.22
CA PHE A 80 -12.38 0.25 -28.21
C PHE A 80 -13.25 -1.01 -28.36
N LEU A 81 -13.67 -1.62 -27.25
CA LEU A 81 -14.52 -2.82 -27.24
C LEU A 81 -15.92 -2.59 -27.82
N LYS A 82 -16.50 -1.40 -27.58
CA LYS A 82 -17.85 -1.04 -28.06
C LYS A 82 -17.89 -0.63 -29.53
N SER A 83 -16.75 -0.24 -30.10
CA SER A 83 -16.65 0.19 -31.50
C SER A 83 -17.03 -0.95 -32.46
N SER A 84 -18.05 -0.74 -33.29
CA SER A 84 -18.49 -1.72 -34.29
C SER A 84 -17.38 -2.15 -35.25
N ALA A 85 -16.45 -1.24 -35.59
CA ALA A 85 -15.32 -1.54 -36.47
C ALA A 85 -14.32 -2.54 -35.86
N ASN A 86 -14.22 -2.59 -34.53
CA ASN A 86 -13.25 -3.44 -33.83
C ASN A 86 -13.80 -4.83 -33.48
N LYS A 87 -15.13 -5.00 -33.51
CA LYS A 87 -15.80 -6.25 -33.09
C LYS A 87 -15.31 -7.48 -33.84
N GLU A 88 -14.95 -7.33 -35.11
CA GLU A 88 -14.46 -8.45 -35.93
C GLU A 88 -13.11 -8.97 -35.44
N TYR A 89 -12.26 -8.09 -34.90
CA TYR A 89 -10.90 -8.40 -34.46
C TYR A 89 -10.87 -9.04 -33.07
N ILE A 90 -11.84 -8.68 -32.22
CA ILE A 90 -11.90 -9.09 -30.82
C ILE A 90 -12.26 -10.58 -30.71
N GLN A 91 -11.51 -11.32 -29.88
CA GLN A 91 -11.80 -12.71 -29.56
C GLN A 91 -12.86 -12.81 -28.45
N GLU A 92 -12.70 -12.03 -27.38
CA GLU A 92 -13.61 -11.97 -26.23
C GLU A 92 -13.76 -10.52 -25.74
N PHE A 93 -14.96 -10.14 -25.31
CA PHE A 93 -15.27 -8.74 -24.98
C PHE A 93 -14.98 -8.39 -23.51
N PHE A 94 -13.72 -8.47 -23.11
CA PHE A 94 -13.27 -8.04 -21.78
C PHE A 94 -11.89 -7.37 -21.84
N ILE A 95 -11.58 -6.62 -20.79
CA ILE A 95 -10.25 -6.04 -20.57
C ILE A 95 -9.48 -7.00 -19.68
N SER A 96 -8.29 -7.42 -20.10
CA SER A 96 -7.40 -8.29 -19.32
C SER A 96 -6.24 -7.49 -18.75
N LYS A 97 -6.01 -7.60 -17.44
CA LYS A 97 -4.83 -7.03 -16.77
C LYS A 97 -3.75 -8.11 -16.64
N LYS A 98 -2.55 -7.85 -17.17
CA LYS A 98 -1.37 -8.72 -17.10
C LYS A 98 -0.22 -7.96 -16.48
N GLY A 99 0.05 -8.22 -15.19
CA GLY A 99 0.86 -7.31 -14.37
C GLY A 99 0.21 -5.92 -14.36
N GLU A 100 0.96 -4.88 -14.68
CA GLU A 100 0.44 -3.50 -14.80
C GLU A 100 -0.02 -3.12 -16.22
N ARG A 101 -0.11 -4.09 -17.14
CA ARG A 101 -0.51 -3.85 -18.53
C ARG A 101 -1.96 -4.20 -18.77
N PHE A 102 -2.71 -3.28 -19.36
CA PHE A 102 -4.10 -3.48 -19.76
C PHE A 102 -4.16 -3.88 -21.22
N THR A 103 -4.83 -5.00 -21.48
CA THR A 103 -4.83 -5.65 -22.80
C THR A 103 -6.23 -6.07 -23.22
N ILE A 104 -6.40 -6.27 -24.52
CA ILE A 104 -7.63 -6.81 -25.11
C ILE A 104 -7.27 -8.11 -25.84
N PRO A 105 -8.06 -9.19 -25.69
CA PRO A 105 -7.86 -10.42 -26.43
C PRO A 105 -8.32 -10.24 -27.88
N ILE A 106 -7.36 -10.30 -28.80
CA ILE A 106 -7.55 -10.19 -30.25
C ILE A 106 -7.35 -11.57 -30.89
N LYS A 107 -8.17 -11.88 -31.90
CA LYS A 107 -8.00 -13.07 -32.74
C LYS A 107 -6.61 -13.05 -33.38
N ALA A 108 -5.87 -14.15 -33.29
CA ALA A 108 -4.50 -14.20 -33.81
C ALA A 108 -4.38 -13.85 -35.31
N SER A 109 -5.42 -14.11 -36.12
CA SER A 109 -5.49 -13.74 -37.53
C SER A 109 -5.56 -12.22 -37.77
N TYR A 110 -5.99 -11.44 -36.77
CA TYR A 110 -6.14 -9.99 -36.84
C TYR A 110 -5.08 -9.20 -36.03
N LYS A 111 -4.02 -9.88 -35.56
CA LYS A 111 -3.01 -9.26 -34.68
C LYS A 111 -2.25 -8.08 -35.31
N ASN A 112 -2.17 -8.01 -36.64
CA ASN A 112 -1.46 -6.94 -37.36
C ASN A 112 -2.40 -5.76 -37.71
N GLN A 113 -3.70 -5.92 -37.50
CA GLN A 113 -4.74 -4.95 -37.84
C GLN A 113 -5.07 -4.04 -36.65
N VAL A 114 -4.75 -4.48 -35.44
CA VAL A 114 -4.92 -3.71 -34.21
C VAL A 114 -3.57 -3.06 -33.84
N PRO A 115 -3.44 -1.73 -33.90
CA PRO A 115 -2.19 -1.05 -33.56
C PRO A 115 -1.91 -1.13 -32.06
N GLY A 116 -0.82 -1.79 -31.67
CA GLY A 116 -0.44 -1.95 -30.27
C GLY A 116 0.73 -2.90 -30.09
N THR A 117 1.02 -3.20 -28.81
CA THR A 117 2.08 -4.14 -28.44
C THR A 117 1.46 -5.47 -28.02
N ILE A 118 1.98 -6.58 -28.57
CA ILE A 118 1.60 -7.92 -28.11
C ILE A 118 2.27 -8.17 -26.76
N ILE A 119 1.45 -8.42 -25.73
CA ILE A 119 1.92 -8.70 -24.37
C ILE A 119 2.01 -10.20 -24.12
N GLU A 120 1.02 -10.96 -24.60
CA GLU A 120 0.92 -12.38 -24.36
C GLU A 120 0.21 -13.08 -25.52
N VAL A 121 0.53 -14.35 -25.74
CA VAL A 121 -0.17 -15.23 -26.68
C VAL A 121 -0.73 -16.41 -25.89
N SER A 122 -1.97 -16.79 -26.15
CA SER A 122 -2.58 -17.93 -25.48
C SER A 122 -1.84 -19.23 -25.82
N SER A 123 -1.90 -20.22 -24.92
CA SER A 123 -1.18 -21.50 -25.10
C SER A 123 -1.51 -22.23 -26.39
N LYS A 124 -2.74 -22.05 -26.92
CA LYS A 124 -3.19 -22.63 -28.19
C LYS A 124 -2.90 -21.74 -29.41
N GLY A 125 -2.34 -20.55 -29.21
CA GLY A 125 -1.97 -19.61 -30.29
C GLY A 125 -3.14 -18.89 -30.97
N SER A 126 -4.39 -19.16 -30.56
CA SER A 126 -5.60 -18.59 -31.19
C SER A 126 -5.88 -17.14 -30.78
N THR A 127 -5.35 -16.71 -29.64
CA THR A 127 -5.65 -15.42 -29.02
C THR A 127 -4.36 -14.69 -28.69
N VAL A 128 -4.29 -13.42 -29.04
CA VAL A 128 -3.17 -12.53 -28.75
C VAL A 128 -3.68 -11.39 -27.87
N PHE A 129 -3.06 -11.18 -26.72
CA PHE A 129 -3.38 -10.08 -25.81
C PHE A 129 -2.56 -8.86 -26.22
N ILE A 130 -3.25 -7.83 -26.72
CA ILE A 130 -2.62 -6.61 -27.24
C ILE A 130 -2.91 -5.46 -26.29
N GLU A 131 -1.88 -4.68 -25.93
CA GLU A 131 -2.03 -3.33 -25.38
C GLU A 131 -2.19 -2.35 -26.55
N PRO A 132 -3.38 -1.76 -26.77
CA PRO A 132 -3.58 -0.83 -27.86
C PRO A 132 -2.77 0.46 -27.70
N THR A 133 -2.29 1.01 -28.81
CA THR A 133 -1.51 2.27 -28.82
C THR A 133 -2.27 3.44 -28.19
N THR A 134 -3.61 3.38 -28.17
CA THR A 134 -4.48 4.39 -27.56
C THR A 134 -4.30 4.50 -26.04
N VAL A 135 -3.76 3.48 -25.38
CA VAL A 135 -3.51 3.46 -23.93
C VAL A 135 -2.03 3.36 -23.57
N THR A 136 -1.12 3.11 -24.51
CA THR A 136 0.33 2.97 -24.23
C THR A 136 0.93 4.14 -23.44
N LYS A 137 0.56 5.38 -23.76
CA LYS A 137 1.02 6.56 -23.01
C LYS A 137 0.53 6.54 -21.56
N LEU A 138 -0.75 6.21 -21.34
CA LEU A 138 -1.33 6.11 -20.01
C LEU A 138 -0.75 4.93 -19.23
N GLY A 139 -0.44 3.82 -19.91
CA GLY A 139 0.25 2.68 -19.32
C GLY A 139 1.66 3.04 -18.83
N GLY A 140 2.38 3.87 -19.59
CA GLY A 140 3.67 4.42 -19.14
C GLY A 140 3.55 5.33 -17.92
N GLU A 141 2.54 6.21 -17.91
CA GLU A 141 2.21 7.07 -16.76
C GLU A 141 1.87 6.25 -15.51
N LEU A 142 1.02 5.23 -15.66
CA LEU A 142 0.67 4.31 -14.58
C LEU A 142 1.90 3.58 -14.02
N ALA A 143 2.80 3.12 -14.89
CA ALA A 143 4.04 2.47 -14.46
C ALA A 143 4.95 3.41 -13.66
N SER A 144 5.03 4.70 -14.05
CA SER A 144 5.77 5.72 -13.28
C SER A 144 5.15 5.93 -11.90
N LEU A 145 3.83 6.13 -11.84
CA LEU A 145 3.11 6.34 -10.60
C LEU A 145 3.24 5.14 -9.64
N LYS A 146 3.26 3.91 -10.17
CA LYS A 146 3.48 2.70 -9.38
C LYS A 146 4.92 2.61 -8.82
N ALA A 147 5.91 3.10 -9.56
CA ALA A 147 7.27 3.19 -9.06
C ALA A 147 7.41 4.28 -7.98
N GLU A 148 6.73 5.41 -8.16
CA GLU A 148 6.65 6.48 -7.15
C GLU A 148 5.96 5.99 -5.87
N GLU A 149 4.86 5.23 -5.99
CA GLU A 149 4.18 4.60 -4.85
C GLU A 149 5.14 3.72 -4.05
N ALA A 150 5.85 2.81 -4.72
CA ALA A 150 6.80 1.92 -4.05
C ALA A 150 7.96 2.68 -3.36
N MET A 151 8.42 3.79 -3.95
CA MET A 151 9.47 4.61 -3.36
C MET A 151 8.99 5.35 -2.11
N GLU A 152 7.77 5.90 -2.15
CA GLU A 152 7.15 6.56 -0.99
C GLU A 152 6.90 5.56 0.15
N GLU A 153 6.39 4.37 -0.18
CA GLU A 153 6.20 3.31 0.80
C GLU A 153 7.52 2.93 1.50
N TYR A 154 8.60 2.84 0.74
CA TYR A 154 9.93 2.60 1.30
C TYR A 154 10.39 3.73 2.23
N GLN A 155 10.17 4.99 1.87
CA GLN A 155 10.53 6.13 2.72
C GLN A 155 9.76 6.13 4.05
N ILE A 156 8.46 5.83 4.02
CA ILE A 156 7.62 5.72 5.22
C ILE A 156 8.15 4.61 6.13
N LEU A 157 8.44 3.42 5.59
CA LEU A 157 8.99 2.31 6.38
C LEU A 157 10.37 2.61 6.95
N ALA A 158 11.23 3.29 6.18
CA ALA A 158 12.55 3.71 6.65
C ALA A 158 12.44 4.72 7.81
N SER A 159 11.51 5.67 7.72
CA SER A 159 11.22 6.62 8.79
C SER A 159 10.73 5.90 10.06
N LEU A 160 9.78 4.98 9.91
CA LEU A 160 9.25 4.18 11.02
C LEU A 160 10.36 3.33 11.67
N SER A 161 11.23 2.73 10.87
CA SER A 161 12.38 1.95 11.35
C SER A 161 13.38 2.82 12.11
N GLY A 162 13.60 4.06 11.64
CA GLY A 162 14.42 5.05 12.33
C GLY A 162 13.85 5.43 13.70
N MET A 163 12.53 5.68 13.76
CA MET A 163 11.83 5.96 15.03
C MET A 163 11.98 4.80 16.03
N ILE A 164 11.82 3.56 15.56
CA ILE A 164 12.04 2.37 16.41
C ILE A 164 13.49 2.31 16.93
N LEU A 165 14.48 2.59 16.08
CA LEU A 165 15.90 2.53 16.47
C LEU A 165 16.25 3.59 17.53
N GLU A 166 15.72 4.80 17.40
CA GLU A 166 15.91 5.86 18.41
C GLU A 166 15.36 5.46 19.79
N HIS A 167 14.26 4.70 19.81
CA HIS A 167 13.65 4.18 21.04
C HIS A 167 14.33 2.90 21.55
N ILE A 168 15.00 2.11 20.70
CA ILE A 168 15.80 0.94 21.14
C ILE A 168 17.01 1.38 21.99
N HIS A 169 17.54 2.59 21.79
CA HIS A 169 18.63 3.10 22.62
C HIS A 169 18.22 3.31 24.09
N SER A 170 16.93 3.42 24.42
CA SER A 170 16.46 3.40 25.82
C SER A 170 16.24 1.98 26.38
N VAL A 171 16.16 0.95 25.52
CA VAL A 171 16.02 -0.46 25.92
C VAL A 171 17.35 -1.07 26.39
N PHE A 172 18.49 -0.50 25.98
CA PHE A 172 19.83 -1.06 26.25
C PHE A 172 20.59 -0.43 27.43
N ILE A 173 19.93 0.27 28.36
CA ILE A 173 20.61 0.79 29.55
C ILE A 173 20.44 -0.17 30.74
N SER A 174 21.52 -0.94 30.96
CA SER A 174 22.02 -1.58 32.21
C SER A 174 21.15 -2.61 32.94
#